data_AF-A0A7X9KMZ3-F1
#
_entry.id   AF-A0A7X9KMZ3-F1
#
_cell.length_a   1.000
_cell.length_b   1.000
_cell.length_c   1.000
_cell.angle_alpha   90.00
_cell.angle_beta   90.00
_cell.angle_gamma   90.00
#
_symmetry.space_group_name_H-M   'P 1'
#
loop_
_entity.id
_entity.type
_entity.pdbx_description
1 polymer ?
#
loop_
_entity_poly.entity_id
_entity_poly.type
_entity_poly.pdbx_seq_one_letter_code
_entity_poly.pdbx_strand_id
1 'polypeptide(L)'
;MMAEPLGRPTAQRRAELADQLDALVIGGGELIHDRDDLLAAKYRADAEETIERAPTRWFIEGVGPELEPRCPTLWHGVGVPGDLSGETAARVCRSLAGRAYVSVRDERSLARLVAAGAEGAISIVPDSGFLVPRLFPLPVLQRRRALHHMMGWLPVGDYVVVQGNRSILNQVGQLCSALHTVLDRHPGLSLVTLETGPGDGEAAFSTAVRAAMVGVCSMPEALVPEDVASVIEGARGWCRSRCRPASRRWRSSDRRSSPTWVVARTSPPLPSWCRRWQPASPTSPSCPPRCTKRWAYRATVGWCASCRPTSIATSTGWPR
;
A
#
# COMPACT_ATOMS: atom_id res chain seq x y z
N MET A 1 -8.38 -23.50 -8.06
CA MET A 1 -7.06 -23.55 -8.75
C MET A 1 -6.03 -23.11 -7.73
N MET A 2 -5.14 -24.00 -7.30
CA MET A 2 -4.04 -23.61 -6.42
C MET A 2 -3.02 -22.82 -7.24
N ALA A 3 -2.44 -21.77 -6.67
CA ALA A 3 -1.37 -21.03 -7.33
C ALA A 3 -0.14 -21.95 -7.46
N GLU A 4 0.33 -22.15 -8.69
CA GLU A 4 1.57 -22.88 -8.95
C GLU A 4 2.78 -21.97 -8.69
N PRO A 5 3.84 -22.46 -8.02
CA PRO A 5 5.06 -21.67 -7.84
C PRO A 5 5.77 -21.40 -9.17
N LEU A 6 6.32 -20.20 -9.33
CA LEU A 6 7.15 -19.84 -10.50
C LEU A 6 8.41 -20.71 -10.62
N GLY A 7 8.93 -21.22 -9.51
CA GLY A 7 10.17 -21.99 -9.47
C GLY A 7 11.42 -21.11 -9.63
N ARG A 8 12.59 -21.75 -9.85
CA ARG A 8 13.85 -21.03 -10.10
C ARG A 8 13.84 -20.43 -11.51
N PRO A 9 14.45 -19.24 -11.72
CA PRO A 9 14.44 -18.52 -13.00
C PRO A 9 15.42 -19.11 -14.04
N THR A 10 15.35 -20.42 -14.28
CA THR A 10 16.17 -21.12 -15.28
C THR A 10 15.63 -20.90 -16.70
N ALA A 11 16.49 -21.08 -17.71
CA ALA A 11 16.06 -20.99 -19.12
C ALA A 11 14.94 -22.00 -19.44
N GLN A 12 15.08 -23.24 -18.96
CA GLN A 12 14.06 -24.27 -19.11
C GLN A 12 12.72 -23.85 -18.49
N ARG A 13 12.73 -23.36 -17.24
CA ARG A 13 11.48 -22.96 -16.57
C ARG A 13 10.81 -21.77 -17.26
N ARG A 14 11.60 -20.82 -17.78
CA ARG A 14 11.08 -19.70 -18.59
C ARG A 14 10.41 -20.19 -19.86
N ALA A 15 11.01 -21.15 -20.57
CA ALA A 15 10.42 -21.75 -21.76
C ALA A 15 9.11 -22.49 -21.43
N GLU A 16 9.10 -23.30 -20.36
CA GLU A 16 7.88 -23.98 -19.89
C GLU A 16 6.73 -22.99 -19.61
N LEU A 17 7.02 -21.90 -18.87
CA LEU A 17 6.01 -20.88 -18.59
C LEU A 17 5.57 -20.15 -19.86
N ALA A 18 6.48 -19.85 -20.78
CA ALA A 18 6.15 -19.20 -22.04
C ALA A 18 5.31 -20.08 -22.99
N ASP A 19 5.42 -21.41 -22.87
CA ASP A 19 4.60 -22.37 -23.61
C ASP A 19 3.20 -22.55 -22.99
N GLN A 20 3.07 -22.30 -21.68
CA GLN A 20 1.84 -22.55 -20.91
C GLN A 20 0.99 -21.31 -20.67
N LEU A 21 1.58 -20.12 -20.72
CA LEU A 21 0.93 -18.86 -20.35
C LEU A 21 0.83 -17.90 -21.54
N ASP A 22 -0.30 -17.22 -21.65
CA ASP A 22 -0.48 -16.14 -22.63
C ASP A 22 0.30 -14.87 -22.27
N ALA A 23 0.61 -14.66 -20.99
CA ALA A 23 1.37 -13.51 -20.50
C ALA A 23 1.89 -13.74 -19.07
N LEU A 24 2.98 -13.04 -18.72
CA LEU A 24 3.47 -12.92 -17.34
C LEU A 24 3.24 -11.50 -16.82
N VAL A 25 2.34 -11.34 -15.83
CA VAL A 25 2.08 -10.04 -15.21
C VAL A 25 2.88 -9.90 -13.92
N ILE A 26 3.72 -8.86 -13.86
CA ILE A 26 4.54 -8.51 -12.70
C ILE A 26 4.03 -7.18 -12.17
N GLY A 27 3.55 -7.17 -10.93
CA GLY A 27 2.94 -5.97 -10.40
C GLY A 27 2.67 -6.02 -8.91
N GLY A 28 2.36 -4.83 -8.39
CA GLY A 28 2.04 -4.64 -6.97
C GLY A 28 3.28 -4.59 -6.08
N GLY A 29 3.36 -3.59 -5.23
CA GLY A 29 4.42 -3.46 -4.23
C GLY A 29 5.77 -2.99 -4.77
N GLU A 30 6.78 -3.02 -3.90
CA GLU A 30 8.13 -2.49 -4.15
C GLU A 30 9.05 -3.60 -4.69
N LEU A 31 8.82 -4.03 -5.93
CA LEU A 31 9.42 -5.25 -6.48
C LEU A 31 10.75 -5.04 -7.21
N ILE A 32 11.04 -3.83 -7.71
CA ILE A 32 12.17 -3.62 -8.63
C ILE A 32 13.43 -3.28 -7.84
N HIS A 33 14.17 -4.33 -7.44
CA HIS A 33 15.48 -4.29 -6.80
C HIS A 33 16.23 -5.61 -7.02
N ASP A 34 17.51 -5.67 -6.63
CA ASP A 34 18.38 -6.87 -6.73
C ASP A 34 18.62 -7.58 -5.38
N ARG A 35 17.99 -7.07 -4.31
CA ARG A 35 18.14 -7.56 -2.94
C ARG A 35 17.18 -8.69 -2.58
N ASP A 36 17.47 -9.90 -3.09
CA ASP A 36 16.68 -11.11 -2.77
C ASP A 36 16.65 -11.41 -1.26
N ASP A 37 17.72 -11.09 -0.54
CA ASP A 37 17.84 -11.26 0.91
C ASP A 37 16.76 -10.51 1.72
N LEU A 38 16.25 -9.39 1.18
CA LEU A 38 15.17 -8.64 1.83
C LEU A 38 13.82 -9.37 1.81
N LEU A 39 13.71 -10.45 1.04
CA LEU A 39 12.50 -11.24 0.93
C LEU A 39 12.45 -12.39 1.94
N ALA A 40 13.59 -12.75 2.55
CA ALA A 40 13.71 -13.82 3.54
C ALA A 40 12.67 -13.71 4.66
N ALA A 41 12.57 -12.51 5.27
CA ALA A 41 11.63 -12.26 6.35
C ALA A 41 10.15 -12.33 5.91
N LYS A 42 9.86 -12.02 4.65
CA LYS A 42 8.49 -12.05 4.08
C LYS A 42 8.07 -13.48 3.75
N TYR A 43 8.99 -14.29 3.25
CA TYR A 43 8.73 -15.69 2.93
C TYR A 43 8.98 -16.66 4.09
N ARG A 44 9.42 -16.15 5.25
CA ARG A 44 9.83 -16.96 6.41
C ARG A 44 10.88 -18.01 6.02
N ALA A 45 11.83 -17.58 5.20
CA ALA A 45 12.92 -18.39 4.66
C ALA A 45 14.27 -17.79 5.09
N ASP A 46 15.33 -18.57 4.94
CA ASP A 46 16.69 -18.07 5.17
C ASP A 46 17.13 -17.14 4.04
N ALA A 47 18.00 -16.17 4.36
CA ALA A 47 18.51 -15.23 3.38
C ALA A 47 19.24 -15.95 2.23
N GLU A 48 20.05 -16.95 2.56
CA GLU A 48 20.76 -17.79 1.58
C GLU A 48 19.79 -18.51 0.63
N GLU A 49 18.70 -19.06 1.17
CA GLU A 49 17.65 -19.70 0.35
C GLU A 49 17.03 -18.69 -0.64
N THR A 50 16.69 -17.49 -0.18
CA THR A 50 16.10 -16.48 -1.08
C THR A 50 17.07 -16.00 -2.14
N ILE A 51 18.35 -15.85 -1.81
CA ILE A 51 19.42 -15.51 -2.76
C ILE A 51 19.55 -16.64 -3.81
N GLU A 52 19.54 -17.90 -3.38
CA GLU A 52 19.65 -19.05 -4.29
C GLU A 52 18.44 -19.15 -5.24
N ARG A 53 17.24 -18.87 -4.73
CA ARG A 53 16.00 -18.87 -5.54
C ARG A 53 15.92 -17.68 -6.49
N ALA A 54 16.57 -16.57 -6.16
CA ALA A 54 16.68 -15.36 -6.94
C ALA A 54 15.34 -14.82 -7.54
N PRO A 55 14.27 -14.67 -6.75
CA PRO A 55 12.96 -14.22 -7.24
C PRO A 55 12.99 -12.85 -7.93
N THR A 56 13.92 -11.95 -7.57
CA THR A 56 14.10 -10.67 -8.26
C THR A 56 14.41 -10.83 -9.75
N ARG A 57 14.98 -11.97 -10.19
CA ARG A 57 15.16 -12.24 -11.62
C ARG A 57 13.83 -12.39 -12.35
N TRP A 58 12.84 -13.02 -11.73
CA TRP A 58 11.49 -13.07 -12.29
C TRP A 58 10.89 -11.66 -12.35
N PHE A 59 11.02 -10.86 -11.28
CA PHE A 59 10.43 -9.53 -11.22
C PHE A 59 11.06 -8.56 -12.23
N ILE A 60 12.37 -8.66 -12.47
CA ILE A 60 13.07 -7.77 -13.41
C ILE A 60 12.92 -8.25 -14.86
N GLU A 61 13.26 -9.51 -15.12
CA GLU A 61 13.46 -10.04 -16.48
C GLU A 61 12.20 -10.70 -17.04
N GLY A 62 11.24 -11.09 -16.20
CA GLY A 62 10.05 -11.82 -16.65
C GLY A 62 10.40 -13.17 -17.24
N VAL A 63 9.89 -13.50 -18.43
CA VAL A 63 10.30 -14.70 -19.18
C VAL A 63 11.61 -14.50 -19.95
N GLY A 64 12.01 -13.25 -20.20
CA GLY A 64 13.22 -12.89 -20.95
C GLY A 64 12.92 -12.53 -22.42
N PRO A 65 13.81 -11.74 -23.06
CA PRO A 65 13.51 -11.06 -24.33
C PRO A 65 13.27 -12.01 -25.51
N GLU A 66 13.92 -13.18 -25.52
CA GLU A 66 13.75 -14.19 -26.57
C GLU A 66 12.35 -14.81 -26.57
N LEU A 67 11.70 -14.84 -25.40
CA LEU A 67 10.39 -15.47 -25.19
C LEU A 67 9.24 -14.45 -25.14
N GLU A 68 9.53 -13.17 -24.89
CA GLU A 68 8.50 -12.11 -24.84
C GLU A 68 7.62 -11.99 -26.10
N PRO A 69 8.10 -12.25 -27.33
CA PRO A 69 7.22 -12.27 -28.51
C PRO A 69 6.11 -13.33 -28.47
N ARG A 70 6.31 -14.40 -27.69
CA ARG A 70 5.36 -15.52 -27.53
C ARG A 70 4.57 -15.43 -26.22
N CYS A 71 5.21 -14.95 -25.16
CA CYS A 71 4.62 -14.77 -23.83
C CYS A 71 5.05 -13.40 -23.28
N PRO A 72 4.31 -12.32 -23.54
CA PRO A 72 4.69 -10.98 -23.12
C PRO A 72 4.81 -10.88 -21.60
N THR A 73 5.89 -10.24 -21.14
CA THR A 73 6.01 -9.80 -19.74
C THR A 73 5.45 -8.40 -19.60
N LEU A 74 4.50 -8.21 -18.68
CA LEU A 74 3.80 -6.96 -18.44
C LEU A 74 4.16 -6.41 -17.06
N TRP A 75 4.75 -5.21 -17.00
CA TRP A 75 4.97 -4.53 -15.72
C TRP A 75 3.76 -3.66 -15.37
N HIS A 76 3.02 -4.05 -14.33
CA HIS A 76 1.81 -3.37 -13.90
C HIS A 76 1.95 -2.73 -12.52
N GLY A 77 2.05 -1.39 -12.50
CA GLY A 77 2.06 -0.62 -11.25
C GLY A 77 3.20 -1.04 -10.31
N VAL A 78 4.39 -1.32 -10.85
CA VAL A 78 5.53 -1.72 -10.01
C VAL A 78 6.08 -0.54 -9.22
N GLY A 79 6.54 -0.80 -8.00
CA GLY A 79 7.31 0.14 -7.19
C GLY A 79 8.81 -0.09 -7.32
N VAL A 80 9.57 1.00 -7.36
CA VAL A 80 11.04 0.99 -7.37
C VAL A 80 11.52 1.57 -6.04
N PRO A 81 11.83 0.75 -5.01
CA PRO A 81 12.02 1.24 -3.63
C PRO A 81 13.27 2.09 -3.42
N GLY A 82 14.32 1.83 -4.21
CA GLY A 82 15.63 2.47 -4.12
C GLY A 82 16.09 3.03 -5.46
N ASP A 83 17.17 3.79 -5.44
CA ASP A 83 17.79 4.26 -6.67
C ASP A 83 18.56 3.09 -7.31
N LEU A 84 18.43 2.93 -8.62
CA LEU A 84 19.10 1.86 -9.36
C LEU A 84 20.44 2.37 -9.87
N SER A 85 21.50 1.57 -9.71
CA SER A 85 22.84 1.94 -10.16
C SER A 85 23.64 0.73 -10.63
N GLY A 86 24.69 0.98 -11.41
CA GLY A 86 25.62 -0.07 -11.87
C GLY A 86 24.92 -1.17 -12.65
N GLU A 87 25.26 -2.42 -12.34
CA GLU A 87 24.73 -3.59 -13.05
C GLU A 87 23.21 -3.72 -12.91
N THR A 88 22.64 -3.34 -11.77
CA THR A 88 21.19 -3.43 -11.53
C THR A 88 20.42 -2.45 -12.40
N ALA A 89 20.93 -1.22 -12.57
CA ALA A 89 20.37 -0.27 -13.53
C ALA A 89 20.45 -0.83 -14.95
N ALA A 90 21.63 -1.29 -15.37
CA ALA A 90 21.83 -1.84 -16.72
C ALA A 90 20.91 -3.04 -17.00
N ARG A 91 20.74 -3.93 -16.02
CA ARG A 91 19.86 -5.08 -16.10
C ARG A 91 18.39 -4.70 -16.22
N VAL A 92 17.92 -3.74 -15.43
CA VAL A 92 16.56 -3.21 -15.54
C VAL A 92 16.34 -2.58 -16.92
N CYS A 93 17.24 -1.72 -17.38
CA CYS A 93 17.11 -1.07 -18.68
C CYS A 93 17.07 -2.08 -19.84
N ARG A 94 17.95 -3.11 -19.82
CA ARG A 94 17.91 -4.20 -20.80
C ARG A 94 16.58 -4.98 -20.76
N SER A 95 16.01 -5.18 -19.57
CA SER A 95 14.75 -5.92 -19.42
C SER A 95 13.53 -5.12 -19.87
N LEU A 96 13.63 -3.79 -19.88
CA LEU A 96 12.57 -2.91 -20.36
C LEU A 96 12.64 -2.65 -21.87
N ALA A 97 13.81 -2.83 -22.47
CA ALA A 97 14.01 -2.64 -23.91
C ALA A 97 13.10 -3.58 -24.71
N GLY A 98 12.17 -3.00 -25.47
CA GLY A 98 11.23 -3.75 -26.31
C GLY A 98 10.00 -4.31 -25.60
N ARG A 99 9.85 -4.09 -24.28
CA ARG A 99 8.68 -4.59 -23.53
C ARG A 99 7.42 -3.81 -23.92
N ALA A 100 6.35 -4.55 -24.21
CA ALA A 100 5.11 -3.98 -24.76
C ALA A 100 4.32 -3.10 -23.76
N TYR A 101 4.43 -3.39 -22.46
CA TYR A 101 3.71 -2.66 -21.42
C TYR A 101 4.56 -2.49 -20.16
N VAL A 102 4.79 -1.24 -19.80
CA VAL A 102 5.51 -0.86 -18.58
C VAL A 102 4.75 0.22 -17.86
N SER A 103 4.42 -0.04 -16.60
CA SER A 103 3.82 0.95 -15.73
C SER A 103 4.33 0.86 -14.30
N VAL A 104 4.37 2.02 -13.64
CA VAL A 104 4.81 2.20 -12.26
C VAL A 104 3.70 2.79 -11.41
N ARG A 105 3.78 2.61 -10.09
CA ARG A 105 2.73 3.04 -9.16
C ARG A 105 2.72 4.53 -8.83
N ASP A 106 3.86 5.21 -8.98
CA ASP A 106 4.03 6.60 -8.58
C ASP A 106 5.16 7.31 -9.35
N GLU A 107 5.19 8.65 -9.25
CA GLU A 107 6.17 9.52 -9.89
C GLU A 107 7.60 9.24 -9.39
N ARG A 108 7.75 8.78 -8.15
CA ARG A 108 9.07 8.49 -7.57
C ARG A 108 9.70 7.27 -8.24
N SER A 109 8.90 6.23 -8.47
CA SER A 109 9.29 5.03 -9.17
C SER A 109 9.65 5.35 -10.62
N LEU A 110 8.85 6.20 -11.29
CA LEU A 110 9.18 6.69 -12.64
C LEU A 110 10.52 7.42 -12.66
N ALA A 111 10.71 8.40 -11.76
CA ALA A 111 11.93 9.19 -11.71
C ALA A 111 13.18 8.32 -11.51
N ARG A 112 13.07 7.24 -10.74
CA ARG A 112 14.16 6.28 -10.53
C ARG A 112 14.49 5.45 -11.77
N LEU A 113 13.48 5.00 -12.51
CA LEU A 113 13.71 4.31 -13.79
C LEU A 113 14.37 5.24 -14.80
N VAL A 114 13.87 6.49 -14.92
CA VAL A 114 14.46 7.49 -15.81
C VAL A 114 15.90 7.80 -15.42
N ALA A 115 16.18 7.99 -14.14
CA ALA A 115 17.55 8.22 -13.65
C ALA A 115 18.49 7.02 -13.87
N ALA A 116 17.94 5.80 -13.95
CA ALA A 116 18.68 4.59 -14.27
C ALA A 116 19.00 4.45 -15.77
N GLY A 117 18.41 5.31 -16.62
CA GLY A 117 18.53 5.25 -18.08
C GLY A 117 17.47 4.40 -18.77
N ALA A 118 16.34 4.12 -18.11
CA ALA A 118 15.24 3.42 -18.77
C ALA A 118 14.62 4.31 -19.85
N GLU A 119 14.49 3.76 -21.05
CA GLU A 119 13.89 4.43 -22.20
C GLU A 119 12.51 3.83 -22.53
N GLY A 120 11.73 4.55 -23.34
CA GLY A 120 10.39 4.10 -23.79
C GLY A 120 9.23 4.66 -22.98
N ALA A 121 8.02 4.25 -23.36
CA ALA A 121 6.78 4.74 -22.76
C ALA A 121 6.48 4.01 -21.44
N ILE A 122 6.77 4.66 -20.32
CA ILE A 122 6.44 4.17 -18.98
C ILE A 122 5.25 4.97 -18.42
N SER A 123 4.14 4.28 -18.16
CA SER A 123 2.92 4.91 -17.63
C SER A 123 2.92 4.92 -16.11
N ILE A 124 2.40 5.98 -15.49
CA ILE A 124 2.05 5.95 -14.07
C ILE A 124 0.60 5.47 -13.96
N VAL A 125 0.37 4.42 -13.17
CA VAL A 125 -0.97 3.89 -12.89
C VAL A 125 -1.22 3.88 -11.38
N PRO A 126 -2.47 4.12 -10.93
CA PRO A 126 -2.80 3.97 -9.51
C PRO A 126 -2.50 2.56 -9.02
N ASP A 127 -2.11 2.45 -7.75
CA ASP A 127 -1.90 1.17 -7.08
C ASP A 127 -3.12 0.25 -7.21
N SER A 128 -2.95 -0.98 -7.69
CA SER A 128 -4.06 -1.93 -7.85
C SER A 128 -4.72 -2.29 -6.51
N GLY A 129 -4.04 -2.04 -5.38
CA GLY A 129 -4.58 -2.07 -4.03
C GLY A 129 -5.84 -1.20 -3.84
N PHE A 130 -6.02 -0.14 -4.64
CA PHE A 130 -7.27 0.65 -4.63
C PHE A 130 -8.50 -0.14 -5.09
N LEU A 131 -8.29 -1.26 -5.80
CA LEU A 131 -9.37 -2.14 -6.26
C LEU A 131 -9.72 -3.23 -5.25
N VAL A 132 -8.94 -3.39 -4.17
CA VAL A 132 -9.19 -4.39 -3.10
C VAL A 132 -10.62 -4.36 -2.57
N PRO A 133 -11.28 -3.20 -2.33
CA PRO A 133 -12.67 -3.19 -1.88
C PRO A 133 -13.67 -3.87 -2.85
N ARG A 134 -13.29 -4.02 -4.13
CA ARG A 134 -14.12 -4.72 -5.13
C ARG A 134 -13.97 -6.24 -5.05
N LEU A 135 -12.91 -6.74 -4.43
CA LEU A 135 -12.65 -8.17 -4.27
C LEU A 135 -13.45 -8.77 -3.09
N PHE A 136 -13.84 -7.92 -2.13
CA PHE A 136 -14.49 -8.37 -0.91
C PHE A 136 -15.89 -7.77 -0.76
N PRO A 137 -16.95 -8.55 -1.08
CA PRO A 137 -18.32 -8.10 -0.84
C PRO A 137 -18.55 -7.75 0.62
N LEU A 138 -19.18 -6.60 0.89
CA LEU A 138 -19.44 -6.13 2.25
C LEU A 138 -20.12 -7.18 3.16
N PRO A 139 -21.11 -7.99 2.71
CA PRO A 139 -21.69 -9.04 3.55
C PRO A 139 -20.69 -10.11 4.00
N VAL A 140 -19.65 -10.39 3.19
CA VAL A 140 -18.58 -11.34 3.55
C VAL A 140 -17.72 -10.74 4.65
N LEU A 141 -17.34 -9.47 4.52
CA LEU A 141 -16.55 -8.76 5.54
C LEU A 141 -17.31 -8.66 6.88
N GLN A 142 -18.61 -8.38 6.84
CA GLN A 142 -19.46 -8.33 8.03
C GLN A 142 -19.56 -9.69 8.75
N ARG A 143 -19.74 -10.79 8.01
CA ARG A 143 -19.75 -12.13 8.58
C ARG A 143 -18.42 -12.52 9.20
N ARG A 144 -17.30 -12.20 8.53
CA ARG A 144 -15.95 -12.42 9.09
C ARG A 144 -15.72 -11.64 10.37
N ARG A 145 -16.12 -10.37 10.40
CA ARG A 145 -16.04 -9.57 11.63
C ARG A 145 -16.86 -10.15 12.76
N ALA A 146 -18.08 -10.63 12.49
CA ALA A 146 -18.90 -11.30 13.50
C ALA A 146 -18.20 -12.56 14.07
N LEU A 147 -17.54 -13.35 13.21
CA LEU A 147 -16.69 -14.47 13.65
C LEU A 147 -15.54 -13.99 14.54
N HIS A 148 -14.84 -12.92 14.17
CA HIS A 148 -13.74 -12.36 14.97
C HIS A 148 -14.20 -11.87 16.35
N HIS A 149 -15.41 -11.30 16.46
CA HIS A 149 -16.00 -10.96 17.75
C HIS A 149 -16.30 -12.21 18.59
N MET A 150 -16.91 -13.24 17.99
CA MET A 150 -17.20 -14.49 18.70
C MET A 150 -15.94 -15.21 19.19
N MET A 151 -14.83 -15.11 18.44
CA MET A 151 -13.53 -15.64 18.83
C MET A 151 -12.80 -14.78 19.86
N GLY A 152 -13.33 -13.62 20.23
CA GLY A 152 -12.68 -12.68 21.14
C GLY A 152 -11.45 -11.98 20.55
N TRP A 153 -11.25 -12.04 19.24
CA TRP A 153 -10.13 -11.37 18.56
C TRP A 153 -10.40 -9.89 18.33
N LEU A 154 -11.67 -9.53 18.11
CA LEU A 154 -12.12 -8.15 18.01
C LEU A 154 -13.03 -7.78 19.19
N PRO A 155 -12.85 -6.58 19.77
CA PRO A 155 -13.71 -6.08 20.83
C PRO A 155 -15.12 -5.83 20.31
N VAL A 156 -16.13 -6.05 21.14
CA VAL A 156 -17.51 -5.63 20.81
C VAL A 156 -17.59 -4.11 20.90
N GLY A 157 -18.14 -3.47 19.87
CA GLY A 157 -18.32 -2.01 19.83
C GLY A 157 -17.33 -1.30 18.91
N ASP A 158 -17.13 0.00 19.15
CA ASP A 158 -16.28 0.84 18.32
C ASP A 158 -14.80 0.59 18.61
N TYR A 159 -13.99 0.50 17.56
CA TYR A 159 -12.54 0.35 17.69
C TYR A 159 -11.77 1.14 16.63
N VAL A 160 -10.52 1.43 16.94
CA VAL A 160 -9.52 1.91 15.98
C VAL A 160 -8.43 0.87 15.79
N VAL A 161 -7.93 0.77 14.56
CA VAL A 161 -6.81 -0.11 14.23
C VAL A 161 -5.53 0.70 14.32
N VAL A 162 -4.53 0.12 14.99
CA VAL A 162 -3.16 0.65 15.02
C VAL A 162 -2.23 -0.38 14.40
N GLN A 163 -1.60 0.01 13.31
CA GLN A 163 -0.59 -0.78 12.62
C GLN A 163 0.75 -0.04 12.64
N GLY A 164 1.79 -0.77 12.99
CA GLY A 164 3.16 -0.29 12.99
C GLY A 164 4.12 -1.39 12.57
N ASN A 165 5.39 -1.01 12.46
CA ASN A 165 6.46 -1.94 12.11
C ASN A 165 7.75 -1.55 12.84
N ARG A 166 8.84 -2.28 12.58
CA ARG A 166 10.14 -2.10 13.25
C ARG A 166 10.65 -0.65 13.23
N SER A 167 10.37 0.10 12.17
CA SER A 167 10.88 1.47 12.00
C SER A 167 10.36 2.47 13.05
N ILE A 168 9.25 2.17 13.73
CA ILE A 168 8.64 3.05 14.72
C ILE A 168 8.68 2.51 16.15
N LEU A 169 9.40 1.41 16.41
CA LEU A 169 9.48 0.82 17.76
C LEU A 169 9.97 1.81 18.81
N ASN A 170 10.98 2.62 18.48
CA ASN A 170 11.52 3.64 19.38
C ASN A 170 10.55 4.81 19.65
N GLN A 171 9.43 4.87 18.94
CA GLN A 171 8.40 5.91 19.07
C GLN A 171 7.12 5.37 19.72
N VAL A 172 7.07 4.09 20.11
CA VAL A 172 5.87 3.47 20.69
C VAL A 172 5.39 4.24 21.92
N GLY A 173 6.27 4.68 22.82
CA GLY A 173 5.86 5.47 23.99
C GLY A 173 5.13 6.78 23.62
N GLN A 174 5.62 7.51 22.61
CA GLN A 174 4.98 8.73 22.11
C GLN A 174 3.64 8.43 21.45
N LEU A 175 3.58 7.35 20.66
CA LEU A 175 2.34 6.88 20.04
C LEU A 175 1.30 6.50 21.11
N CYS A 176 1.68 5.71 22.10
CA CYS A 176 0.79 5.29 23.19
C CYS A 176 0.28 6.48 24.00
N SER A 177 1.11 7.50 24.26
CA SER A 177 0.66 8.74 24.91
C SER A 177 -0.39 9.48 24.07
N ALA A 178 -0.19 9.57 22.76
CA ALA A 178 -1.18 10.16 21.86
C ALA A 178 -2.47 9.33 21.80
N LEU A 179 -2.37 7.99 21.79
CA LEU A 179 -3.53 7.09 21.80
C LEU A 179 -4.32 7.21 23.10
N HIS A 180 -3.68 7.31 24.27
CA HIS A 180 -4.38 7.58 25.53
C HIS A 180 -5.22 8.86 25.45
N THR A 181 -4.67 9.94 24.92
CA THR A 181 -5.41 11.20 24.74
C THR A 181 -6.66 11.02 23.87
N VAL A 182 -6.61 10.12 22.88
CA VAL A 182 -7.76 9.79 22.03
C VAL A 182 -8.78 8.94 22.80
N LEU A 183 -8.33 7.91 23.52
CA LEU A 183 -9.20 7.03 24.30
C LEU A 183 -9.92 7.78 25.43
N ASP A 184 -9.24 8.70 26.11
CA ASP A 184 -9.82 9.54 27.17
C ASP A 184 -10.97 10.42 26.66
N ARG A 185 -10.89 10.86 25.39
CA ARG A 185 -11.94 11.67 24.74
C ARG A 185 -13.07 10.84 24.15
N HIS A 186 -12.88 9.53 24.02
CA HIS A 186 -13.82 8.61 23.39
C HIS A 186 -14.04 7.38 24.27
N PRO A 187 -14.69 7.54 25.45
CA PRO A 187 -14.99 6.42 26.32
C PRO A 187 -15.86 5.40 25.57
N GLY A 188 -15.37 4.16 25.47
CA GLY A 188 -15.99 3.07 24.68
C GLY A 188 -15.28 2.74 23.37
N LEU A 189 -14.28 3.54 22.97
CA LEU A 189 -13.40 3.19 21.86
C LEU A 189 -12.34 2.18 22.31
N SER A 190 -12.21 1.07 21.59
CA SER A 190 -11.20 0.05 21.84
C SER A 190 -10.00 0.17 20.89
N LEU A 191 -8.84 -0.31 21.32
CA LEU A 191 -7.64 -0.38 20.49
C LEU A 191 -7.44 -1.79 19.94
N VAL A 192 -7.22 -1.90 18.63
CA VAL A 192 -6.89 -3.16 17.95
C VAL A 192 -5.53 -3.03 17.28
N THR A 193 -4.59 -3.91 17.61
CA THR A 193 -3.36 -4.08 16.82
C THR A 193 -3.58 -5.13 15.72
N LEU A 194 -3.06 -4.83 14.53
CA LEU A 194 -3.26 -5.65 13.34
C LEU A 194 -1.93 -5.85 12.61
N GLU A 195 -1.59 -7.11 12.38
CA GLU A 195 -0.52 -7.51 11.48
C GLU A 195 -1.09 -7.73 10.08
N THR A 196 -0.52 -7.00 9.11
CA THR A 196 -0.86 -7.05 7.69
C THR A 196 0.06 -7.98 6.90
N GLY A 197 1.20 -8.38 7.46
CA GLY A 197 2.05 -9.38 6.86
C GLY A 197 3.34 -9.69 7.63
N PRO A 198 3.97 -10.83 7.36
CA PRO A 198 5.27 -11.17 7.94
C PRO A 198 6.38 -10.26 7.40
N GLY A 199 7.35 -9.95 8.27
CA GLY A 199 8.68 -9.50 7.83
C GLY A 199 9.10 -8.08 8.22
N ASP A 200 8.15 -7.17 8.42
CA ASP A 200 8.49 -5.76 8.72
C ASP A 200 8.59 -5.46 10.23
N GLY A 201 8.42 -6.48 11.09
CA GLY A 201 8.46 -6.33 12.55
C GLY A 201 7.15 -5.84 13.17
N GLU A 202 6.04 -6.14 12.54
CA GLU A 202 4.69 -5.80 13.01
C GLU A 202 4.35 -6.51 14.33
N ALA A 203 4.75 -7.77 14.51
CA ALA A 203 4.59 -8.51 15.75
C ALA A 203 5.33 -7.87 16.94
N ALA A 204 6.57 -7.43 16.73
CA ALA A 204 7.34 -6.71 17.74
C ALA A 204 6.66 -5.38 18.11
N PHE A 205 6.09 -4.69 17.12
CA PHE A 205 5.33 -3.47 17.34
C PHE A 205 4.04 -3.73 18.12
N SER A 206 3.26 -4.74 17.74
CA SER A 206 2.04 -5.15 18.43
C SER A 206 2.34 -5.48 19.89
N THR A 207 3.40 -6.25 20.14
CA THR A 207 3.87 -6.60 21.49
C THR A 207 4.24 -5.36 22.30
N ALA A 208 4.99 -4.43 21.71
CA ALA A 208 5.39 -3.19 22.39
C ALA A 208 4.18 -2.31 22.76
N VAL A 209 3.19 -2.18 21.88
CA VAL A 209 1.95 -1.43 22.16
C VAL A 209 1.16 -2.10 23.29
N ARG A 210 1.01 -3.43 23.27
CA ARG A 210 0.30 -4.19 24.31
C ARG A 210 1.00 -4.15 25.66
N ALA A 211 2.32 -4.03 25.69
CA ALA A 211 3.07 -3.85 26.93
C ALA A 211 2.87 -2.43 27.51
N ALA A 212 2.65 -1.43 26.65
CA ALA A 212 2.53 -0.02 27.04
C ALA A 212 1.07 0.43 27.32
N MET A 213 0.07 -0.36 26.93
CA MET A 213 -1.35 0.00 27.04
C MET A 213 -2.20 -1.18 27.51
N VAL A 214 -3.11 -0.93 28.44
CA VAL A 214 -4.09 -1.92 28.91
C VAL A 214 -5.29 -2.00 27.98
N GLY A 215 -5.93 -3.18 27.90
CA GLY A 215 -7.17 -3.36 27.14
C GLY A 215 -6.99 -3.34 25.61
N VAL A 216 -5.78 -3.54 25.10
CA VAL A 216 -5.52 -3.65 23.65
C VAL A 216 -5.84 -5.06 23.17
N CYS A 217 -6.77 -5.15 22.21
CA CYS A 217 -7.02 -6.39 21.46
C CYS A 217 -5.95 -6.54 20.38
N SER A 218 -5.50 -7.77 20.14
CA SER A 218 -4.59 -8.09 19.05
C SER A 218 -5.23 -9.12 18.16
N MET A 219 -5.23 -8.85 16.87
CA MET A 219 -5.53 -9.91 15.93
C MET A 219 -4.42 -10.98 15.95
N PRO A 220 -4.75 -12.25 15.64
CA PRO A 220 -3.74 -13.29 15.48
C PRO A 220 -2.75 -12.98 14.36
N GLU A 221 -1.60 -13.65 14.42
CA GLU A 221 -0.64 -13.64 13.31
C GLU A 221 -1.18 -14.39 12.08
N ALA A 222 -0.62 -14.09 10.90
CA ALA A 222 -0.91 -14.78 9.65
C ALA A 222 -2.40 -14.77 9.21
N LEU A 223 -3.08 -13.64 9.42
CA LEU A 223 -4.41 -13.42 8.86
C LEU A 223 -4.43 -13.50 7.33
N VAL A 224 -5.51 -14.06 6.78
CA VAL A 224 -5.76 -13.97 5.33
C VAL A 224 -6.23 -12.55 4.96
N PRO A 225 -6.07 -12.11 3.69
CA PRO A 225 -6.43 -10.76 3.27
C PRO A 225 -7.86 -10.35 3.60
N GLU A 226 -8.81 -11.28 3.53
CA GLU A 226 -10.21 -11.04 3.89
C GLU A 226 -10.39 -10.69 5.38
N ASP A 227 -9.59 -11.30 6.26
CA ASP A 227 -9.66 -11.01 7.69
C ASP A 227 -9.12 -9.61 7.98
N VAL A 228 -7.96 -9.28 7.41
CA VAL A 228 -7.37 -7.93 7.47
C VAL A 228 -8.36 -6.88 6.95
N ALA A 229 -8.97 -7.13 5.79
CA ALA A 229 -9.96 -6.25 5.18
C ALA A 229 -11.20 -6.08 6.08
N SER A 230 -11.69 -7.17 6.69
CA SER A 230 -12.87 -7.12 7.57
C SER A 230 -12.61 -6.31 8.85
N VAL A 231 -11.39 -6.36 9.40
CA VAL A 231 -10.98 -5.58 10.56
C VAL A 231 -10.91 -4.10 10.19
N ILE A 232 -10.24 -3.76 9.08
CA ILE A 232 -10.07 -2.37 8.64
C ILE A 232 -11.42 -1.73 8.26
N GLU A 233 -12.29 -2.45 7.56
CA GLU A 233 -13.61 -1.92 7.13
C GLU A 233 -14.49 -1.52 8.32
N GLY A 234 -14.36 -2.22 9.45
CA GLY A 234 -15.16 -1.95 10.66
C GLY A 234 -14.59 -0.93 11.60
N ALA A 235 -13.31 -0.58 11.42
CA ALA A 235 -12.65 0.36 12.28
C ALA A 235 -13.23 1.77 12.09
N ARG A 236 -13.38 2.52 13.17
CA ARG A 236 -13.72 3.96 13.13
C ARG A 236 -12.58 4.81 12.59
N GLY A 237 -11.37 4.27 12.62
CA GLY A 237 -10.17 4.88 12.08
C GLY A 237 -9.02 3.90 12.05
N TRP A 238 -8.05 4.19 11.19
CA TRP A 238 -6.83 3.42 11.06
C TRP A 238 -5.63 4.35 11.20
N CYS A 239 -4.75 4.03 12.15
CA CYS A 239 -3.45 4.66 12.34
C CYS A 239 -2.37 3.71 11.83
N ARG A 240 -1.61 4.15 10.83
CA ARG A 240 -0.54 3.36 10.23
C ARG A 240 0.79 4.08 10.29
N SER A 241 1.86 3.36 10.67
CA SER A 241 3.22 3.86 10.47
C SER A 241 3.56 3.96 8.99
N ARG A 242 3.95 5.15 8.51
CA ARG A 242 4.62 5.26 7.21
C ARG A 242 6.09 4.93 7.37
N CYS A 243 6.54 3.86 6.73
CA CYS A 243 7.95 3.76 6.35
C CYS A 243 8.26 4.88 5.34
N ARG A 244 9.05 5.88 5.73
CA ARG A 244 9.82 6.65 4.75
C ARG A 244 11.09 5.85 4.46
N PRO A 245 11.38 5.50 3.20
CA PRO A 245 12.70 4.97 2.84
C PRO A 245 13.77 5.97 3.29
N ALA A 246 14.73 5.50 4.08
CA ALA A 246 15.88 6.27 4.52
C ALA A 246 16.82 6.53 3.33
N SER A 247 16.42 7.40 2.40
CA SER A 247 17.27 7.90 1.32
C SER A 247 17.33 9.42 1.40
N ARG A 248 17.87 9.94 2.51
CA ARG A 248 18.47 11.27 2.54
C ARG A 248 19.77 11.15 3.30
N ARG A 249 20.89 11.26 2.57
CA ARG A 249 22.17 11.66 3.17
C ARG A 249 21.89 12.93 3.98
N TRP A 250 22.18 12.82 5.27
CA TRP A 250 22.16 13.92 6.22
C TRP A 250 23.07 15.04 5.72
N ARG A 251 22.50 16.22 5.42
CA ARG A 251 23.22 17.47 5.62
C ARG A 251 22.81 17.98 7.00
N SER A 252 23.82 18.18 7.83
CA SER A 252 23.74 18.58 9.23
C SER A 252 23.27 20.02 9.39
N SER A 253 21.97 20.29 9.26
CA SER A 253 21.36 21.54 9.75
C SER A 253 19.83 21.53 9.61
N ASP A 254 19.12 20.57 10.19
CA ASP A 254 17.71 20.82 10.52
C ASP A 254 17.19 19.87 11.62
N ARG A 255 17.26 20.33 12.87
CA ARG A 255 16.64 19.64 14.03
C ARG A 255 15.18 20.02 14.10
N ARG A 256 14.34 19.39 13.27
CA ARG A 256 12.88 19.25 13.49
C ARG A 256 12.27 18.34 12.42
N SER A 257 12.23 17.03 12.68
CA SER A 257 11.39 16.10 11.89
C SER A 257 10.48 15.33 12.83
N SER A 258 9.22 15.78 12.90
CA SER A 258 8.16 15.09 13.63
C SER A 258 7.63 13.90 12.81
N PRO A 259 7.32 12.75 13.43
CA PRO A 259 6.63 11.67 12.74
C PRO A 259 5.26 12.17 12.24
N THR A 260 4.91 11.80 11.00
CA THR A 260 3.60 12.14 10.41
C THR A 260 2.68 10.93 10.52
N TRP A 261 1.66 11.05 11.37
CA TRP A 261 0.60 10.04 11.50
C TRP A 261 -0.53 10.34 10.51
N VAL A 262 -1.04 9.32 9.83
CA VAL A 262 -2.23 9.45 9.00
C VAL A 262 -3.36 8.76 9.73
N VAL A 263 -4.35 9.53 10.18
CA VAL A 263 -5.64 9.01 10.63
C VAL A 263 -6.60 9.14 9.46
N ALA A 264 -6.93 8.03 8.82
CA ALA A 264 -8.03 7.99 7.86
C ALA A 264 -9.32 7.63 8.61
N ARG A 265 -10.34 8.49 8.54
CA ARG A 265 -11.71 8.10 8.87
C ARG A 265 -12.26 7.27 7.72
N THR A 266 -12.70 6.05 8.00
CA THR A 266 -13.60 5.31 7.11
C THR A 266 -14.91 6.12 7.06
N SER A 267 -15.35 6.46 5.85
CA SER A 267 -16.59 7.23 5.70
C SER A 267 -17.79 6.38 6.14
N PRO A 268 -18.85 6.95 6.75
CA PRO A 268 -20.09 6.21 6.95
C PRO A 268 -20.68 5.80 5.58
N PRO A 269 -21.51 4.75 5.52
CA PRO A 269 -22.18 4.39 4.28
C PRO A 269 -22.99 5.59 3.75
N LEU A 270 -22.91 5.81 2.43
CA LEU A 270 -23.64 6.87 1.75
C LEU A 270 -25.14 6.83 2.13
N PRO A 271 -25.81 7.99 2.30
CA PRO A 271 -27.24 8.04 2.52
C PRO A 271 -28.00 7.23 1.45
N SER A 272 -29.08 6.57 1.87
CA SER A 272 -29.96 5.71 1.05
C SER A 272 -30.52 6.35 -0.23
N TRP A 273 -30.30 7.64 -0.44
CA TRP A 273 -30.82 8.49 -1.50
C TRP A 273 -29.97 8.36 -2.78
N CYS A 274 -28.74 7.80 -2.68
CA CYS A 274 -27.91 7.44 -3.83
C CYS A 274 -28.30 6.11 -4.51
N ARG A 275 -29.33 5.38 -4.02
CA ARG A 275 -29.73 4.07 -4.58
C ARG A 275 -30.75 4.12 -5.72
N ARG A 276 -31.08 5.29 -6.27
CA ARG A 276 -32.10 5.40 -7.33
C ARG A 276 -31.53 6.04 -8.60
N TRP A 277 -30.82 5.23 -9.37
CA TRP A 277 -30.63 5.43 -10.80
C TRP A 277 -30.91 4.09 -11.50
N GLN A 278 -32.11 3.95 -12.06
CA GLN A 278 -32.43 2.89 -13.00
C GLN A 278 -32.17 3.45 -14.41
N PRO A 279 -31.43 2.76 -15.29
CA PRO A 279 -31.27 3.22 -16.66
C PRO A 279 -32.57 2.94 -17.44
N ALA A 280 -33.15 3.99 -18.01
CA ALA A 280 -34.14 3.85 -19.08
C ALA A 280 -33.44 3.38 -20.37
N SER A 281 -34.08 2.45 -21.07
CA SER A 281 -33.61 1.84 -22.32
C SER A 281 -33.48 2.85 -23.48
N PRO A 282 -32.69 2.53 -24.53
CA PRO A 282 -32.11 3.52 -25.44
C PRO A 282 -32.94 3.74 -26.70
N THR A 283 -33.13 5.00 -27.11
CA THR A 283 -33.43 5.36 -28.51
C THR A 283 -32.75 6.69 -28.89
N SER A 284 -31.56 6.56 -29.52
CA SER A 284 -30.99 7.40 -30.59
C SER A 284 -30.68 8.91 -30.30
N PRO A 285 -29.95 9.64 -31.18
CA PRO A 285 -28.57 10.08 -30.89
C PRO A 285 -28.36 11.61 -30.95
N SER A 286 -27.12 12.03 -30.64
CA SER A 286 -26.49 13.33 -30.93
C SER A 286 -26.37 14.32 -29.74
N CYS A 287 -25.16 14.41 -29.15
CA CYS A 287 -24.40 15.66 -28.93
C CYS A 287 -23.01 15.36 -28.30
N PRO A 288 -21.91 16.03 -28.71
CA PRO A 288 -20.54 15.73 -28.23
C PRO A 288 -20.14 16.51 -26.96
N PRO A 289 -19.02 16.15 -26.29
CA PRO A 289 -18.83 16.38 -24.87
C PRO A 289 -18.03 17.67 -24.56
N ARG A 290 -18.47 18.41 -23.54
CA ARG A 290 -17.60 19.29 -22.74
C ARG A 290 -17.94 19.16 -21.27
N CYS A 291 -17.11 18.42 -20.54
CA CYS A 291 -17.01 18.56 -19.09
C CYS A 291 -15.56 18.32 -18.66
N THR A 292 -14.76 19.38 -18.72
CA THR A 292 -13.52 19.50 -17.97
C THR A 292 -13.87 19.61 -16.48
N LYS A 293 -13.63 18.55 -15.71
CA LYS A 293 -13.51 18.66 -14.25
C LYS A 293 -12.10 18.26 -13.84
N ARG A 294 -11.26 19.27 -13.63
CA ARG A 294 -10.03 19.19 -12.84
C ARG A 294 -10.39 18.71 -11.44
N TRP A 295 -9.79 17.61 -11.01
CA TRP A 295 -9.73 17.25 -9.59
C TRP A 295 -8.38 17.71 -9.06
N ALA A 296 -8.37 18.84 -8.34
CA ALA A 296 -7.25 19.24 -7.51
C ALA A 296 -7.44 18.62 -6.13
N TYR A 297 -6.70 17.56 -5.81
CA TYR A 297 -6.59 17.05 -4.45
C TYR A 297 -5.46 17.81 -3.74
N ARG A 298 -5.83 18.78 -2.90
CA ARG A 298 -4.90 19.44 -1.97
C ARG A 298 -5.03 18.78 -0.60
N ALA A 299 -4.21 17.77 -0.33
CA ALA A 299 -4.11 17.18 1.00
C ALA A 299 -3.05 17.95 1.81
N THR A 300 -3.49 18.93 2.59
CA THR A 300 -2.68 19.54 3.64
C THR A 300 -3.51 19.60 4.91
N VAL A 301 -3.20 18.76 5.90
CA VAL A 301 -3.65 18.97 7.28
C VAL A 301 -2.46 18.71 8.19
N GLY A 302 -1.71 19.77 8.46
CA GLY A 302 -0.77 19.84 9.57
C GLY A 302 -1.45 20.60 10.70
N TRP A 303 -1.52 20.00 11.90
CA TRP A 303 -1.84 20.75 13.12
C TRP A 303 -0.54 21.27 13.70
N CYS A 304 -0.33 22.59 13.62
CA CYS A 304 0.74 23.29 14.32
C CYS A 304 0.13 23.96 15.56
N ALA A 305 0.40 23.42 16.75
CA ALA A 305 -0.01 23.98 18.02
C ALA A 305 1.02 25.01 18.50
N SER A 306 1.08 26.18 17.84
CA SER A 306 1.69 27.39 18.41
C SER A 306 1.48 28.60 17.49
N CYS A 307 0.35 29.32 17.62
CA CYS A 307 0.23 30.73 17.25
C CYS A 307 -0.96 31.34 18.01
N ARG A 308 -0.70 32.33 18.85
CA ARG A 308 -1.74 33.18 19.47
C ARG A 308 -2.46 33.99 18.39
N PRO A 309 -3.75 34.34 18.57
CA PRO A 309 -4.54 35.02 17.54
C PRO A 309 -4.12 36.48 17.43
N THR A 310 -3.85 36.94 16.22
CA THR A 310 -3.92 38.36 15.88
C THR A 310 -5.18 38.56 15.03
N SER A 311 -6.09 39.36 15.57
CA SER A 311 -7.34 39.80 14.97
C SER A 311 -7.09 40.59 13.68
N ILE A 312 -7.75 40.23 12.58
CA ILE A 312 -7.97 41.13 11.44
C ILE A 312 -9.43 41.08 11.01
N ALA A 313 -9.99 42.27 10.88
CA ALA A 313 -11.38 42.61 10.69
C ALA A 313 -11.94 42.19 9.32
N THR A 314 -13.25 41.95 9.34
CA THR A 314 -14.13 41.84 8.18
C THR A 314 -14.16 43.13 7.35
N SER A 315 -13.98 43.02 6.04
CA SER A 315 -14.65 43.94 5.12
C SER A 315 -15.04 43.21 3.82
N THR A 316 -16.32 43.32 3.53
CA THR A 316 -17.05 42.90 2.34
C THR A 316 -16.78 43.84 1.17
N GLY A 317 -16.70 43.32 -0.06
CA GLY A 317 -16.77 44.16 -1.25
C GLY A 317 -16.37 43.46 -2.56
N TRP A 318 -17.35 42.90 -3.26
CA TRP A 318 -17.37 42.83 -4.74
C TRP A 318 -17.58 44.26 -5.29
N PRO A 319 -17.20 44.64 -6.54
CA PRO A 319 -17.61 43.91 -7.75
C PRO A 319 -16.76 44.02 -9.05
N ARG A 320 -17.18 43.16 -9.99
CA ARG A 320 -16.97 43.08 -11.46
C ARG A 320 -15.61 42.61 -11.99
#